data_AF-A0A0D3JDR4-F1
#
_entry.id   AF-A0A0D3JDR4-F1
#
_cell.length_a   1.000
_cell.length_b   1.000
_cell.length_c   1.000
_cell.angle_alpha   90.00
_cell.angle_beta   90.00
_cell.angle_gamma   90.00
#
_symmetry.space_group_name_H-M   'P 1'
#
loop_
_entity.id
_entity.type
_entity.pdbx_description
1 polymer ?
#
loop_
_entity_poly.entity_id
_entity_poly.type
_entity_poly.pdbx_seq_one_letter_code
_entity_poly.pdbx_strand_id
1 'polypeptide(L)'
;MECPHCPAIFGSEETLSKHVAAIHEKLASRASSPLPAAASATDTPGSSDGDNLDLTPLLGVLTHEQKDMLLLRAIAADDSLAYHVLAAVLKPLSAEAAAARLEELEPTALAATVRAYVDAGAGRNALMMLRVVTAAASDALGGLGSLLQSDGWEESEELEAVERLPRADAIGALWGEALAGGDEPGGDRSSARDHASDEDESLLSQLAAAIGPVRGAQPGLLVSADGNGVPAAESVAAAQAALAAALEARGGAPAPPASKKARRG
;
A
#
# COMPACT_ATOMS: atom_id res chain seq x y z
N MET A 1 -1.29 -5.91 -30.12
CA MET A 1 -2.33 -5.07 -30.76
C MET A 1 -3.06 -4.32 -29.67
N GLU A 2 -3.23 -3.01 -29.82
CA GLU A 2 -3.83 -2.14 -28.79
C GLU A 2 -5.33 -1.95 -29.07
N CYS A 3 -6.14 -1.84 -28.02
CA CYS A 3 -7.55 -1.51 -28.16
C CYS A 3 -7.73 -0.01 -28.46
N PRO A 4 -8.60 0.37 -29.42
CA PRO A 4 -8.84 1.79 -29.73
C PRO A 4 -9.59 2.54 -28.62
N HIS A 5 -10.11 1.84 -27.62
CA HIS A 5 -10.93 2.41 -26.55
C HIS A 5 -10.29 2.31 -25.15
N CYS A 6 -9.21 1.54 -24.98
CA CYS A 6 -8.50 1.42 -23.70
C CYS A 6 -7.03 0.98 -23.90
N PRO A 7 -6.12 1.20 -22.93
CA PRO A 7 -4.70 0.89 -23.08
C PRO A 7 -4.35 -0.62 -23.01
N ALA A 8 -5.32 -1.51 -23.16
CA ALA A 8 -5.10 -2.95 -23.11
C ALA A 8 -4.37 -3.47 -24.36
N ILE A 9 -3.35 -4.31 -24.16
CA ILE A 9 -2.53 -4.90 -25.22
C ILE A 9 -2.86 -6.39 -25.34
N PHE A 10 -3.17 -6.83 -26.56
CA PHE A 10 -3.57 -8.20 -26.87
C PHE A 10 -2.55 -8.88 -27.80
N GLY A 11 -2.36 -10.18 -27.59
CA GLY A 11 -1.46 -11.04 -28.38
C GLY A 11 -2.06 -11.58 -29.67
N SER A 12 -3.38 -11.48 -29.88
CA SER A 12 -4.07 -11.93 -31.10
C SER A 12 -5.27 -11.05 -31.45
N GLU A 13 -5.66 -11.05 -32.73
CA GLU A 13 -6.79 -10.24 -33.22
C GLU A 13 -8.12 -10.76 -32.68
N GLU A 14 -8.23 -12.07 -32.50
CA GLU A 14 -9.43 -12.72 -31.95
C GLU A 14 -9.68 -12.31 -30.48
N THR A 15 -8.62 -12.16 -29.67
CA THR A 15 -8.76 -11.72 -28.27
C THR A 15 -9.10 -10.23 -28.17
N LEU A 16 -8.54 -9.41 -29.05
CA LEU A 16 -8.91 -8.00 -29.18
C LEU A 16 -10.38 -7.83 -29.61
N SER A 17 -10.82 -8.56 -30.64
CA SER A 17 -12.19 -8.48 -31.16
C SER A 17 -13.24 -8.89 -30.11
N LYS A 18 -12.97 -10.00 -29.38
CA LYS A 18 -13.84 -10.43 -28.27
C LYS A 18 -13.86 -9.39 -27.13
N HIS A 19 -12.73 -8.77 -26.82
CA HIS A 19 -12.67 -7.69 -25.84
C HIS A 19 -13.52 -6.49 -26.26
N VAL A 20 -13.40 -6.02 -27.51
CA VAL A 20 -14.18 -4.88 -28.02
C VAL A 20 -15.68 -5.17 -27.99
N ALA A 21 -16.10 -6.36 -28.46
CA ALA A 21 -17.51 -6.75 -28.45
C ALA A 21 -18.08 -6.90 -27.02
N ALA A 22 -17.32 -7.52 -26.12
CA ALA A 22 -17.78 -7.80 -24.76
C ALA A 22 -17.83 -6.54 -23.87
N ILE A 23 -16.84 -5.66 -24.01
CA ILE A 23 -16.63 -4.51 -23.12
C ILE A 23 -17.20 -3.23 -23.73
N HIS A 24 -17.01 -2.97 -25.02
CA HIS A 24 -17.37 -1.69 -25.64
C HIS A 24 -18.71 -1.74 -26.40
N GLU A 25 -19.02 -2.82 -27.14
CA GLU A 25 -20.31 -2.92 -27.85
C GLU A 25 -21.49 -3.24 -26.92
N LYS A 26 -21.26 -4.01 -25.84
CA LYS A 26 -22.30 -4.30 -24.82
C LYS A 26 -22.75 -3.03 -24.07
N LEU A 27 -21.91 -2.00 -24.04
CA LEU A 27 -22.24 -0.68 -23.50
C LEU A 27 -22.98 0.20 -24.52
N ALA A 28 -22.63 0.12 -25.82
CA ALA A 28 -23.32 0.85 -26.89
C ALA A 28 -24.79 0.39 -27.09
N SER A 29 -25.07 -0.89 -26.90
CA SER A 29 -26.44 -1.44 -26.97
C SER A 29 -27.33 -1.07 -25.76
N ARG A 30 -26.73 -0.67 -24.63
CA ARG A 30 -27.49 -0.13 -23.47
C ARG A 30 -27.77 1.37 -23.57
N ALA A 31 -26.99 2.12 -24.35
CA ALA A 31 -27.22 3.53 -24.63
C ALA A 31 -28.30 3.78 -25.72
N SER A 32 -28.80 2.73 -26.38
CA SER A 32 -29.70 2.82 -27.54
C SER A 32 -31.11 2.25 -27.28
N SER A 33 -31.75 2.65 -26.16
CA SER A 33 -33.22 2.60 -26.03
C SER A 33 -33.81 4.00 -26.23
N PRO A 34 -34.65 4.23 -27.26
CA PRO A 34 -35.14 5.57 -27.59
C PRO A 34 -36.36 5.94 -26.73
N LEU A 35 -36.26 7.06 -26.00
CA LEU A 35 -37.44 7.83 -25.58
C LEU A 35 -37.95 8.68 -26.76
N PRO A 36 -39.27 8.98 -26.82
CA PRO A 36 -39.87 9.55 -28.02
C PRO A 36 -39.55 11.04 -28.17
N ALA A 37 -39.44 11.40 -29.45
CA ALA A 37 -39.17 12.71 -30.03
C ALA A 37 -39.97 13.88 -29.42
N ALA A 38 -39.26 14.96 -29.10
CA ALA A 38 -39.75 16.31 -29.25
C ALA A 38 -38.67 17.14 -29.94
N ALA A 39 -39.04 17.72 -31.08
CA ALA A 39 -38.20 18.47 -31.99
C ALA A 39 -37.73 19.80 -31.39
N SER A 40 -36.50 20.20 -31.70
CA SER A 40 -36.27 21.25 -32.71
C SER A 40 -34.77 21.52 -32.85
N ALA A 41 -34.32 21.45 -34.10
CA ALA A 41 -33.04 21.98 -34.53
C ALA A 41 -33.10 23.51 -34.58
N THR A 42 -32.08 24.17 -34.04
CA THR A 42 -31.61 25.47 -34.53
C THR A 42 -30.09 25.46 -34.46
N ASP A 43 -29.46 25.54 -35.62
CA ASP A 43 -28.07 25.88 -35.83
C ASP A 43 -27.70 27.17 -35.09
N THR A 44 -26.55 27.19 -34.41
CA THR A 44 -25.69 28.40 -34.37
C THR A 44 -24.23 27.97 -34.18
N PRO A 45 -23.29 28.55 -34.94
CA PRO A 45 -21.88 28.16 -34.94
C PRO A 45 -21.06 28.97 -33.93
N GLY A 46 -19.99 28.35 -33.43
CA GLY A 46 -18.82 29.03 -32.87
C GLY A 46 -18.77 29.16 -31.35
N SER A 47 -17.60 28.81 -30.82
CA SER A 47 -17.07 29.18 -29.50
C SER A 47 -17.77 28.54 -28.29
N SER A 48 -17.10 27.56 -27.71
CA SER A 48 -17.06 27.43 -26.26
C SER A 48 -15.64 27.01 -25.93
N ASP A 49 -14.88 27.96 -25.41
CA ASP A 49 -13.83 27.65 -24.45
C ASP A 49 -14.38 26.59 -23.50
N GLY A 50 -13.65 25.48 -23.41
CA GLY A 50 -13.99 24.40 -22.51
C GLY A 50 -13.80 24.89 -21.09
N ASP A 51 -14.86 25.46 -20.51
CA ASP A 51 -15.02 25.61 -19.07
C ASP A 51 -15.12 24.20 -18.49
N ASN A 52 -13.98 23.53 -18.39
CA ASN A 52 -13.80 22.35 -17.57
C ASN A 52 -13.96 22.83 -16.13
N LEU A 53 -15.21 22.81 -15.65
CA LEU A 53 -15.56 23.20 -14.30
C LEU A 53 -14.59 22.50 -13.35
N ASP A 54 -13.73 23.27 -12.69
CA ASP A 54 -12.84 22.73 -11.69
C ASP A 54 -13.71 22.20 -10.54
N LEU A 55 -13.77 20.87 -10.42
CA LEU A 55 -14.53 20.19 -9.39
C LEU A 55 -13.77 20.16 -8.06
N THR A 56 -12.49 20.56 -8.02
CA THR A 56 -11.65 20.52 -6.82
C THR A 56 -12.28 21.27 -5.63
N PRO A 57 -12.81 22.50 -5.80
CA PRO A 57 -13.47 23.22 -4.71
C PRO A 57 -14.74 22.52 -4.21
N LEU A 58 -15.50 21.89 -5.11
CA LEU A 58 -16.73 21.17 -4.76
C LEU A 58 -16.43 19.86 -4.02
N LEU A 59 -15.40 19.13 -4.47
CA LEU A 59 -14.92 17.93 -3.77
C LEU A 59 -14.34 18.28 -2.40
N GLY A 60 -13.77 19.47 -2.22
CA GLY A 60 -13.25 19.95 -0.94
C GLY A 60 -14.32 20.10 0.15
N VAL A 61 -15.57 20.38 -0.22
CA VAL A 61 -16.70 20.57 0.73
C VAL A 61 -17.28 19.23 1.21
N LEU A 62 -17.05 18.14 0.47
CA LEU A 62 -17.62 16.83 0.78
C LEU A 62 -16.89 16.14 1.94
N THR A 63 -17.65 15.43 2.77
CA THR A 63 -17.08 14.53 3.78
C THR A 63 -16.41 13.32 3.13
N HIS A 64 -15.58 12.60 3.89
CA HIS A 64 -14.92 11.38 3.39
C HIS A 64 -15.96 10.33 2.98
N GLU A 65 -16.99 10.12 3.80
CA GLU A 65 -18.10 9.21 3.50
C GLU A 65 -18.86 9.61 2.21
N GLN A 66 -19.07 10.90 1.98
CA GLN A 66 -19.71 11.38 0.75
C GLN A 66 -18.84 11.13 -0.48
N LYS A 67 -17.52 11.31 -0.36
CA LYS A 67 -16.56 11.00 -1.43
C LYS A 67 -16.55 9.52 -1.74
N ASP A 68 -16.54 8.67 -0.71
CA ASP A 68 -16.58 7.20 -0.87
C ASP A 68 -17.87 6.76 -1.57
N MET A 69 -19.02 7.30 -1.15
CA MET A 69 -20.30 7.01 -1.80
C MET A 69 -20.35 7.45 -3.26
N LEU A 70 -19.74 8.60 -3.60
CA LEU A 70 -19.63 9.05 -4.99
C LEU A 70 -18.70 8.14 -5.79
N LEU A 71 -17.56 7.74 -5.22
CA LEU A 71 -16.61 6.83 -5.87
C LEU A 71 -17.26 5.47 -6.15
N LEU A 72 -17.95 4.88 -5.16
CA LEU A 72 -18.65 3.60 -5.32
C LEU A 72 -19.77 3.69 -6.37
N ARG A 73 -20.53 4.79 -6.41
CA ARG A 73 -21.54 5.01 -7.45
C ARG A 73 -20.92 5.19 -8.82
N ALA A 74 -19.80 5.89 -8.93
CA ALA A 74 -19.08 6.06 -10.18
C ALA A 74 -18.57 4.70 -10.70
N ILE A 75 -17.96 3.89 -9.83
CA ILE A 75 -17.53 2.52 -10.16
C ILE A 75 -18.73 1.66 -10.59
N ALA A 76 -19.86 1.73 -9.88
CA ALA A 76 -21.06 0.98 -10.26
C ALA A 76 -21.67 1.42 -11.60
N ALA A 77 -21.41 2.65 -12.04
CA ALA A 77 -21.83 3.17 -13.33
C ALA A 77 -20.84 2.83 -14.45
N ASP A 78 -19.55 2.73 -14.13
CA ASP A 78 -18.46 2.38 -15.05
C ASP A 78 -17.42 1.50 -14.35
N ASP A 79 -17.52 0.18 -14.59
CA ASP A 79 -16.63 -0.82 -14.00
C ASP A 79 -15.15 -0.60 -14.36
N SER A 80 -14.84 0.11 -15.46
CA SER A 80 -13.46 0.40 -15.85
C SER A 80 -12.78 1.36 -14.85
N LEU A 81 -13.56 2.18 -14.14
CA LEU A 81 -13.05 3.04 -13.08
C LEU A 81 -12.46 2.25 -11.92
N ALA A 82 -12.98 1.05 -11.62
CA ALA A 82 -12.40 0.20 -10.59
C ALA A 82 -10.93 -0.12 -10.92
N TYR A 83 -10.64 -0.43 -12.18
CA TYR A 83 -9.27 -0.70 -12.64
C TYR A 83 -8.39 0.55 -12.53
N HIS A 84 -8.89 1.72 -12.92
CA HIS A 84 -8.12 2.96 -12.82
C HIS A 84 -7.85 3.38 -11.37
N VAL A 85 -8.83 3.22 -10.48
CA VAL A 85 -8.69 3.48 -9.05
C VAL A 85 -7.66 2.54 -8.44
N LEU A 86 -7.77 1.23 -8.71
CA LEU A 86 -6.78 0.25 -8.25
C LEU A 86 -5.39 0.56 -8.80
N ALA A 87 -5.27 0.83 -10.10
CA ALA A 87 -4.00 1.19 -10.71
C ALA A 87 -3.40 2.46 -10.10
N ALA A 88 -4.22 3.44 -9.71
CA ALA A 88 -3.77 4.66 -9.04
C ALA A 88 -3.33 4.40 -7.59
N VAL A 89 -4.09 3.60 -6.83
CA VAL A 89 -3.79 3.25 -5.43
C VAL A 89 -2.53 2.38 -5.33
N LEU A 90 -2.29 1.52 -6.33
CA LEU A 90 -1.13 0.62 -6.39
C LEU A 90 0.11 1.27 -7.04
N LYS A 91 0.06 2.56 -7.42
CA LYS A 91 1.27 3.27 -7.85
C LYS A 91 2.33 3.21 -6.75
N PRO A 92 3.62 3.12 -7.11
CA PRO A 92 4.71 3.12 -6.13
C PRO A 92 4.61 4.31 -5.20
N LEU A 93 4.53 4.03 -3.90
CA LEU A 93 4.39 5.04 -2.87
C LEU A 93 5.75 5.69 -2.60
N SER A 94 5.79 7.03 -2.57
CA SER A 94 6.95 7.76 -2.07
C SER A 94 6.97 7.75 -0.54
N ALA A 95 8.13 8.01 0.05
CA ALA A 95 8.23 8.11 1.52
C ALA A 95 7.35 9.25 2.07
N GLU A 96 7.30 10.39 1.38
CA GLU A 96 6.45 11.54 1.76
C GLU A 96 4.96 11.19 1.72
N ALA A 97 4.50 10.50 0.66
CA ALA A 97 3.10 10.10 0.56
C ALA A 97 2.74 8.99 1.56
N ALA A 98 3.70 8.13 1.94
CA ALA A 98 3.50 7.15 3.01
C ALA A 98 3.43 7.82 4.39
N ALA A 99 4.24 8.85 4.65
CA ALA A 99 4.19 9.66 5.86
C ALA A 99 2.85 10.39 5.99
N ALA A 100 2.41 11.10 4.95
CA ALA A 100 1.10 11.76 4.94
C ALA A 100 -0.05 10.77 5.20
N ARG A 101 0.02 9.56 4.61
CA ARG A 101 -0.97 8.51 4.90
C ARG A 101 -0.93 8.01 6.33
N LEU A 102 0.27 7.88 6.93
CA LEU A 102 0.38 7.45 8.32
C LEU A 102 -0.24 8.48 9.27
N GLU A 103 -0.10 9.77 9.00
CA GLU A 103 -0.73 10.85 9.78
C GLU A 103 -2.26 10.84 9.69
N GLU A 104 -2.81 10.44 8.54
CA GLU A 104 -4.26 10.33 8.32
C GLU A 104 -4.87 9.00 8.80
N LEU A 105 -4.04 7.97 8.99
CA LEU A 105 -4.49 6.62 9.34
C LEU A 105 -4.65 6.46 10.85
N GLU A 106 -5.80 5.92 11.23
CA GLU A 106 -5.97 5.37 12.57
C GLU A 106 -4.97 4.22 12.81
N PRO A 107 -4.43 4.05 14.05
CA PRO A 107 -3.44 3.01 14.33
C PRO A 107 -3.92 1.59 13.99
N THR A 108 -5.21 1.35 14.14
CA THR A 108 -5.86 0.06 13.82
C THR A 108 -6.01 -0.17 12.32
N ALA A 109 -6.04 0.89 11.51
CA ALA A 109 -6.19 0.82 10.06
C ALA A 109 -4.88 0.51 9.33
N LEU A 110 -3.71 0.76 9.97
CA LEU A 110 -2.42 0.46 9.35
C LEU A 110 -2.27 -1.03 8.99
N ALA A 111 -2.61 -1.92 9.92
CA ALA A 111 -2.48 -3.36 9.70
C ALA A 111 -3.32 -3.83 8.49
N ALA A 112 -4.55 -3.33 8.37
CA ALA A 112 -5.41 -3.60 7.23
C ALA A 112 -4.82 -3.03 5.93
N THR A 113 -4.23 -1.84 5.98
CA THR A 113 -3.61 -1.18 4.83
C THR A 113 -2.38 -1.95 4.32
N VAL A 114 -1.49 -2.37 5.23
CA VAL A 114 -0.30 -3.16 4.87
C VAL A 114 -0.71 -4.50 4.26
N ARG A 115 -1.67 -5.22 4.87
CA ARG A 115 -2.20 -6.48 4.33
C ARG A 115 -2.84 -6.29 2.95
N ALA A 116 -3.64 -5.24 2.77
CA ALA A 116 -4.23 -4.93 1.47
C ALA A 116 -3.17 -4.72 0.38
N TYR A 117 -2.02 -4.08 0.69
CA TYR A 117 -0.92 -3.98 -0.27
C TYR A 117 -0.26 -5.32 -0.57
N VAL A 118 -0.04 -6.16 0.44
CA VAL A 118 0.50 -7.52 0.26
C VAL A 118 -0.43 -8.36 -0.62
N ASP A 119 -1.72 -8.38 -0.30
CA ASP A 119 -2.75 -9.13 -1.02
C ASP A 119 -2.93 -8.65 -2.46
N ALA A 120 -2.72 -7.35 -2.71
CA ALA A 120 -2.73 -6.76 -4.04
C ALA A 120 -1.44 -7.00 -4.84
N GLY A 121 -0.42 -7.65 -4.27
CA GLY A 121 0.88 -7.83 -4.91
C GLY A 121 1.72 -6.55 -5.01
N ALA A 122 1.38 -5.52 -4.22
CA ALA A 122 2.11 -4.26 -4.12
C ALA A 122 3.08 -4.27 -2.93
N GLY A 123 3.94 -5.29 -2.86
CA GLY A 123 4.88 -5.48 -1.75
C GLY A 123 5.78 -4.27 -1.48
N ARG A 124 6.15 -3.51 -2.53
CA ARG A 124 6.90 -2.26 -2.38
C ARG A 124 6.15 -1.19 -1.57
N ASN A 125 4.83 -1.08 -1.76
CA ASN A 125 4.01 -0.12 -1.02
C ASN A 125 3.82 -0.56 0.43
N ALA A 126 3.64 -1.87 0.66
CA ALA A 126 3.62 -2.45 2.00
C ALA A 126 4.91 -2.13 2.76
N LEU A 127 6.07 -2.38 2.15
CA LEU A 127 7.36 -2.03 2.75
C LEU A 127 7.54 -0.53 2.98
N MET A 128 7.08 0.32 2.05
CA MET A 128 7.17 1.76 2.24
C MET A 128 6.38 2.23 3.47
N MET A 129 5.15 1.72 3.66
CA MET A 129 4.36 2.00 4.87
C MET A 129 5.07 1.49 6.13
N LEU A 130 5.64 0.27 6.07
CA LEU A 130 6.35 -0.33 7.19
C LEU A 130 7.62 0.44 7.57
N ARG A 131 8.38 0.96 6.59
CA ARG A 131 9.54 1.82 6.84
C ARG A 131 9.16 3.09 7.58
N VAL A 132 8.15 3.80 7.09
CA VAL A 132 7.70 5.06 7.67
C VAL A 132 7.19 4.86 9.09
N VAL A 133 6.34 3.87 9.34
CA VAL A 133 5.86 3.60 10.72
C VAL A 133 6.99 3.15 11.64
N THR A 134 7.94 2.35 11.15
CA THR A 134 9.06 1.85 11.95
C THR A 134 10.00 3.00 12.33
N ALA A 135 10.28 3.91 11.40
CA ALA A 135 11.07 5.11 11.67
C ALA A 135 10.36 6.01 12.69
N ALA A 136 9.09 6.33 12.48
CA ALA A 136 8.30 7.15 13.42
C ALA A 136 8.24 6.54 14.83
N ALA A 137 8.04 5.21 14.93
CA ALA A 137 8.01 4.52 16.21
C ALA A 137 9.38 4.49 16.89
N SER A 138 10.46 4.30 16.13
CA SER A 138 11.83 4.34 16.65
C SER A 138 12.16 5.74 17.20
N ASP A 139 11.82 6.79 16.47
CA ASP A 139 12.07 8.18 16.87
C ASP A 139 11.27 8.53 18.14
N ALA A 140 9.97 8.22 18.16
CA ALA A 140 9.10 8.48 19.32
C ALA A 140 9.56 7.72 20.57
N LEU A 141 9.88 6.42 20.44
CA LEU A 141 10.38 5.62 21.55
C LEU A 141 11.78 6.06 22.01
N GLY A 142 12.65 6.51 21.10
CA GLY A 142 13.96 7.05 21.42
C GLY A 142 13.89 8.38 22.18
N GLY A 143 12.98 9.27 21.76
CA GLY A 143 12.66 10.51 22.47
C GLY A 143 12.14 10.23 23.88
N LEU A 144 11.11 9.37 23.99
CA LEU A 144 10.54 8.96 25.27
C LEU A 144 11.60 8.30 26.17
N GLY A 145 12.43 7.42 25.63
CA GLY A 145 13.54 6.77 26.34
C GLY A 145 14.54 7.75 26.96
N SER A 146 14.76 8.89 26.30
CA SER A 146 15.61 9.97 26.81
C SER A 146 14.92 10.74 27.94
N LEU A 147 13.61 10.97 27.84
CA LEU A 147 12.81 11.68 28.84
C LEU A 147 12.48 10.87 30.09
N LEU A 148 12.45 9.55 30.01
CA LEU A 148 12.19 8.68 31.17
C LEU A 148 13.22 8.84 32.31
N GLN A 149 14.35 9.49 32.05
CA GLN A 149 15.35 9.85 33.07
C GLN A 149 15.05 11.18 33.77
N SER A 150 14.06 11.93 33.29
CA SER A 150 13.63 13.22 33.81
C SER A 150 12.25 13.14 34.47
N ASP A 151 12.00 14.02 35.42
CA ASP A 151 10.67 14.17 36.02
C ASP A 151 9.71 14.81 35.00
N GLY A 152 8.45 14.35 34.97
CA GLY A 152 7.40 14.96 34.14
C GLY A 152 7.25 14.42 32.71
N TRP A 153 7.81 13.26 32.38
CA TRP A 153 7.64 12.65 31.05
C TRP A 153 6.19 12.24 30.73
N GLU A 154 5.32 12.13 31.74
CA GLU A 154 3.91 11.71 31.61
C GLU A 154 3.07 12.69 30.78
N GLU A 155 3.51 13.95 30.64
CA GLU A 155 2.83 14.98 29.84
C GLU A 155 3.65 15.37 28.59
N SER A 156 4.60 14.53 28.18
CA SER A 156 5.49 14.81 27.05
C SER A 156 4.81 14.56 25.70
N GLU A 157 5.19 15.35 24.69
CA GLU A 157 4.76 15.15 23.29
C GLU A 157 5.22 13.78 22.76
N GLU A 158 6.35 13.27 23.27
CA GLU A 158 6.90 11.97 22.91
C GLU A 158 6.02 10.81 23.39
N LEU A 159 5.45 10.89 24.60
CA LEU A 159 4.48 9.89 25.06
C LEU A 159 3.23 9.90 24.17
N GLU A 160 2.71 11.08 23.87
CA GLU A 160 1.54 11.23 22.99
C GLU A 160 1.84 10.71 21.58
N ALA A 161 3.05 10.92 21.06
CA ALA A 161 3.50 10.38 19.78
C ALA A 161 3.58 8.84 19.80
N VAL A 162 4.10 8.24 20.88
CA VAL A 162 4.12 6.77 21.06
C VAL A 162 2.70 6.20 21.11
N GLU A 163 1.77 6.87 21.79
CA GLU A 163 0.36 6.44 21.89
C GLU A 163 -0.41 6.55 20.58
N ARG A 164 -0.06 7.52 19.72
CA ARG A 164 -0.63 7.68 18.37
C ARG A 164 -0.11 6.64 17.39
N LEU A 165 0.98 5.95 17.68
CA LEU A 165 1.57 4.98 16.77
C LEU A 165 1.11 3.56 17.09
N PRO A 166 1.09 2.66 16.10
CA PRO A 166 0.94 1.24 16.35
C PRO A 166 2.06 0.75 17.27
N ARG A 167 1.71 -0.14 18.18
CA ARG A 167 2.67 -0.71 19.11
C ARG A 167 3.78 -1.47 18.38
N ALA A 168 4.97 -1.49 18.99
CA ALA A 168 6.15 -2.12 18.41
C ALA A 168 5.98 -3.65 18.16
N ASP A 169 5.19 -4.35 18.99
CA ASP A 169 4.86 -5.76 18.76
C ASP A 169 4.05 -5.96 17.48
N ALA A 170 3.07 -5.08 17.23
CA ALA A 170 2.26 -5.09 16.02
C ALA A 170 3.09 -4.74 14.77
N ILE A 171 4.01 -3.77 14.88
CA ILE A 171 4.92 -3.43 13.78
C ILE A 171 5.78 -4.64 13.40
N GLY A 172 6.41 -5.32 14.36
CA GLY A 172 7.21 -6.53 14.10
C GLY A 172 6.40 -7.66 13.47
N ALA A 173 5.16 -7.86 13.92
CA ALA A 173 4.26 -8.87 13.33
C ALA A 173 3.93 -8.55 11.87
N LEU A 174 3.64 -7.28 11.55
CA LEU A 174 3.36 -6.84 10.19
C LEU A 174 4.56 -7.00 9.24
N TRP A 175 5.78 -6.78 9.73
CA TRP A 175 6.99 -7.10 8.97
C TRP A 175 7.08 -8.59 8.65
N GLY A 176 6.84 -9.46 9.64
CA GLY A 176 6.82 -10.91 9.43
C GLY A 176 5.76 -11.34 8.42
N GLU A 177 4.54 -10.84 8.55
CA GLU A 177 3.44 -11.09 7.61
C GLU A 177 3.79 -10.62 6.18
N ALA A 178 4.30 -9.40 6.03
CA ALA A 178 4.63 -8.83 4.73
C ALA A 178 5.76 -9.60 4.03
N LEU A 179 6.78 -10.03 4.77
CA LEU A 179 7.91 -10.79 4.22
C LEU A 179 7.57 -12.26 3.93
N ALA A 180 6.58 -12.83 4.63
CA ALA A 180 6.07 -14.17 4.36
C ALA A 180 5.07 -14.20 3.19
N GLY A 181 4.40 -13.08 2.90
CA GLY A 181 3.47 -12.94 1.78
C GLY A 181 4.18 -13.05 0.43
N GLY A 182 4.12 -14.22 -0.19
CA GLY A 182 4.73 -14.45 -1.51
C GLY A 182 4.70 -15.88 -2.03
N ASP A 183 4.47 -16.88 -1.18
CA ASP A 183 4.56 -18.30 -1.58
C ASP A 183 3.30 -18.85 -2.27
N GLU A 184 2.38 -18.01 -2.75
CA GLU A 184 1.25 -18.52 -3.54
C GLU A 184 1.75 -19.09 -4.88
N PRO A 185 1.57 -20.40 -5.14
CA PRO A 185 2.11 -21.06 -6.31
C PRO A 185 1.39 -20.59 -7.59
N GLY A 186 2.01 -19.66 -8.33
CA GLY A 186 1.64 -19.38 -9.73
C GLY A 186 1.37 -17.93 -10.12
N GLY A 187 1.70 -16.93 -9.29
CA GLY A 187 1.57 -15.52 -9.66
C GLY A 187 2.92 -14.81 -9.83
N ASP A 188 3.13 -14.10 -10.94
CA ASP A 188 4.21 -13.12 -11.17
C ASP A 188 4.04 -11.86 -10.26
N ARG A 189 3.77 -12.07 -8.97
CA ARG A 189 3.62 -10.97 -8.01
C ARG A 189 4.97 -10.68 -7.40
N SER A 190 5.40 -9.42 -7.50
CA SER A 190 6.59 -8.96 -6.79
C SER A 190 6.35 -9.06 -5.30
N SER A 191 7.04 -9.97 -4.62
CA SER A 191 6.91 -10.10 -3.17
C SER A 191 7.55 -8.90 -2.49
N ALA A 192 7.07 -8.54 -1.30
CA ALA A 192 7.77 -7.58 -0.45
C ALA A 192 9.23 -8.03 -0.22
N ARG A 193 9.46 -9.35 -0.12
CA ARG A 193 10.77 -9.97 0.03
C ARG A 193 11.79 -9.50 -1.03
N ASP A 194 11.35 -9.32 -2.27
CA ASP A 194 12.23 -8.92 -3.38
C ASP A 194 12.73 -7.47 -3.23
N HIS A 195 11.94 -6.65 -2.55
CA HIS A 195 12.17 -5.21 -2.36
C HIS A 195 12.83 -4.84 -1.03
N ALA A 196 13.00 -5.80 -0.13
CA ALA A 196 13.72 -5.61 1.14
C ALA A 196 15.15 -5.07 0.91
N SER A 197 15.64 -4.19 1.77
CA SER A 197 16.99 -3.62 1.68
C SER A 197 17.72 -3.64 3.02
N ASP A 198 19.04 -3.42 3.00
CA ASP A 198 19.85 -3.28 4.20
C ASP A 198 19.39 -2.08 5.07
N GLU A 199 18.73 -1.08 4.46
CA GLU A 199 18.08 0.02 5.18
C GLU A 199 16.95 -0.48 6.09
N ASP A 200 16.20 -1.50 5.65
CA ASP A 200 15.12 -2.10 6.45
C ASP A 200 15.69 -2.79 7.71
N GLU A 201 16.86 -3.41 7.59
CA GLU A 201 17.53 -4.09 8.69
C GLU A 201 18.06 -3.08 9.70
N SER A 202 18.61 -1.97 9.20
CA SER A 202 19.02 -0.84 10.04
C SER A 202 17.83 -0.26 10.80
N LEU A 203 16.68 -0.04 10.15
CA LEU A 203 15.48 0.50 10.79
C LEU A 203 14.93 -0.43 11.89
N LEU A 204 14.81 -1.73 11.62
CA LEU A 204 14.39 -2.69 12.65
C LEU A 204 15.37 -2.77 13.83
N SER A 205 16.67 -2.60 13.56
CA SER A 205 17.70 -2.54 14.61
C SER A 205 17.60 -1.28 15.47
N GLN A 206 17.27 -0.13 14.86
CA GLN A 206 17.01 1.12 15.58
C GLN A 206 15.77 0.99 16.47
N LEU A 207 14.68 0.43 15.93
CA LEU A 207 13.47 0.15 16.71
C LEU A 207 13.77 -0.78 17.89
N ALA A 208 14.51 -1.87 17.67
CA ALA A 208 14.92 -2.80 18.73
C ALA A 208 15.71 -2.10 19.85
N ALA A 209 16.62 -1.18 19.49
CA ALA A 209 17.40 -0.40 20.45
C ALA A 209 16.52 0.57 21.25
N ALA A 210 15.53 1.21 20.60
CA ALA A 210 14.62 2.17 21.23
C ALA A 210 13.64 1.50 22.23
N ILE A 211 13.27 0.24 22.01
CA ILE A 211 12.39 -0.53 22.90
C ILE A 211 13.02 -0.76 24.28
N GLY A 212 14.34 -0.94 24.36
CA GLY A 212 15.05 -1.33 25.59
C GLY A 212 14.81 -0.39 26.78
N PRO A 213 15.11 0.91 26.64
CA PRO A 213 14.89 1.90 27.71
C PRO A 213 13.43 1.98 28.17
N VAL A 214 12.47 2.01 27.23
CA VAL A 214 11.04 2.11 27.53
C VAL A 214 10.53 0.88 28.25
N ARG A 215 11.01 -0.32 27.90
CA ARG A 215 10.61 -1.58 28.54
C ARG A 215 10.93 -1.64 30.03
N GLY A 216 12.04 -1.03 30.45
CA GLY A 216 12.43 -0.98 31.85
C GLY A 216 11.51 -0.10 32.70
N ALA A 217 11.02 1.00 32.13
CA ALA A 217 10.23 1.98 32.84
C ALA A 217 8.71 1.76 32.71
N GLN A 218 8.23 1.43 31.52
CA GLN A 218 6.82 1.33 31.16
C GLN A 218 6.54 0.15 30.22
N PRO A 219 6.54 -1.09 30.73
CA PRO A 219 6.29 -2.27 29.90
C PRO A 219 4.89 -2.28 29.27
N GLY A 220 3.92 -1.58 29.87
CA GLY A 220 2.55 -1.48 29.36
C GLY A 220 2.42 -0.77 28.00
N LEU A 221 3.37 0.10 27.65
CA LEU A 221 3.41 0.76 26.35
C LEU A 221 3.85 -0.17 25.21
N LEU A 222 4.42 -1.34 25.55
CA LEU A 222 5.06 -2.26 24.60
C LEU A 222 4.35 -3.61 24.47
N VAL A 223 3.29 -3.86 25.24
CA VAL A 223 2.58 -5.14 25.28
C VAL A 223 1.09 -4.91 25.10
N SER A 224 0.39 -5.83 24.42
CA SER A 224 -1.07 -5.76 24.34
C SER A 224 -1.72 -5.77 25.72
N ALA A 225 -2.75 -4.93 25.89
CA ALA A 225 -3.56 -4.88 27.10
C ALA A 225 -4.11 -6.27 27.50
N ASP A 226 -4.26 -7.18 26.53
CA ASP A 226 -4.74 -8.54 26.74
C ASP A 226 -3.72 -9.47 27.40
N GLY A 227 -2.47 -9.04 27.60
CA GLY A 227 -1.39 -9.83 28.23
C GLY A 227 -0.94 -11.07 27.47
N ASN A 228 -1.62 -11.40 26.36
CA ASN A 228 -1.38 -12.58 25.53
C ASN A 228 -0.50 -12.30 24.29
N GLY A 229 0.00 -11.07 24.14
CA GLY A 229 0.86 -10.68 23.02
C GLY A 229 2.29 -11.20 23.16
N VAL A 230 2.91 -11.55 22.03
CA VAL A 230 4.36 -11.75 21.96
C VAL A 230 5.05 -10.45 22.40
N PRO A 231 6.03 -10.49 23.31
CA PRO A 231 6.74 -9.28 23.73
C PRO A 231 7.29 -8.51 22.51
N ALA A 232 7.19 -7.18 22.50
CA ALA A 232 7.66 -6.36 21.38
C ALA A 232 9.10 -6.68 20.94
N ALA A 233 10.00 -6.93 21.89
CA ALA A 233 11.38 -7.32 21.60
C ALA A 233 11.49 -8.66 20.83
N GLU A 234 10.63 -9.63 21.15
CA GLU A 234 10.60 -10.92 20.46
C GLU A 234 9.97 -10.81 19.08
N SER A 235 8.91 -10.00 18.94
CA SER A 235 8.28 -9.70 17.65
C SER A 235 9.25 -8.99 16.70
N VAL A 236 9.98 -7.98 17.19
CA VAL A 236 11.00 -7.26 16.39
C VAL A 236 12.18 -8.16 16.06
N ALA A 237 12.64 -9.02 16.98
CA ALA A 237 13.69 -9.99 16.68
C ALA A 237 13.26 -11.02 15.61
N ALA A 238 11.99 -11.46 15.65
CA ALA A 238 11.44 -12.33 14.62
C ALA A 238 11.38 -11.62 13.25
N ALA A 239 10.99 -10.34 13.22
CA ALA A 239 11.02 -9.52 12.01
C ALA A 239 12.43 -9.37 11.44
N GLN A 240 13.44 -9.10 12.28
CA GLN A 240 14.85 -9.03 11.88
C GLN A 240 15.33 -10.35 11.28
N ALA A 241 15.00 -11.48 11.91
CA ALA A 241 15.37 -12.80 11.39
C ALA A 241 14.71 -13.11 10.03
N ALA A 242 13.43 -12.75 9.87
CA ALA A 242 12.72 -12.89 8.60
C ALA A 242 13.35 -12.01 7.49
N LEU A 243 13.74 -10.79 7.83
CA LEU A 243 14.40 -9.86 6.90
C LEU A 243 15.80 -10.33 6.50
N ALA A 244 16.60 -10.82 7.44
CA ALA A 244 17.91 -11.40 7.13
C ALA A 244 17.77 -12.59 6.17
N ALA A 245 16.82 -13.49 6.43
CA ALA A 245 16.51 -14.59 5.52
C ALA A 245 16.02 -14.11 4.14
N ALA A 246 15.30 -12.99 4.07
CA ALA A 246 14.90 -12.36 2.82
C ALA A 246 16.12 -11.86 2.00
N LEU A 247 17.04 -11.14 2.65
CA LEU A 247 18.24 -10.60 2.03
C LEU A 247 19.21 -11.70 1.58
N GLU A 248 19.42 -12.73 2.40
CA GLU A 248 20.25 -13.90 2.07
C GLU A 248 19.73 -14.65 0.84
N ALA A 249 18.41 -14.88 0.75
CA ALA A 249 17.80 -15.53 -0.41
C ALA A 249 18.03 -14.74 -1.70
N ARG A 250 18.13 -13.40 -1.61
CA ARG A 250 18.44 -12.54 -2.76
C ARG A 250 19.92 -12.58 -3.15
N GLY A 251 20.82 -12.68 -2.18
CA GLY A 251 22.27 -12.80 -2.40
C GLY A 251 22.74 -14.21 -2.79
N GLY A 252 21.93 -15.24 -2.55
CA GLY A 252 22.34 -16.64 -2.47
C GLY A 252 22.38 -17.47 -3.76
N ALA A 253 22.16 -16.92 -4.96
CA ALA A 253 22.27 -17.70 -6.20
C ALA A 253 23.42 -17.23 -7.11
N PRO A 254 24.66 -17.73 -6.95
CA PRO A 254 25.58 -17.77 -8.08
C PRO A 254 24.97 -18.66 -9.16
N ALA A 255 24.78 -18.11 -10.37
CA ALA A 255 24.30 -18.89 -11.51
C ALA A 255 25.12 -20.19 -11.64
N PRO A 256 24.49 -21.36 -11.81
CA PRO A 256 25.23 -22.60 -12.00
C PRO A 256 26.16 -22.43 -13.21
N PRO A 257 27.44 -22.81 -13.12
CA PRO A 257 28.37 -22.65 -14.23
C PRO A 257 27.79 -23.36 -15.45
N ALA A 258 27.56 -22.60 -16.52
CA ALA A 258 27.02 -23.10 -17.78
C ALA A 258 27.79 -24.35 -18.18
N SER A 259 27.15 -25.50 -18.07
CA SER A 259 27.76 -26.78 -18.39
C SER A 259 28.12 -26.75 -19.86
N LYS A 260 29.42 -26.56 -20.17
CA LYS A 260 29.95 -26.69 -21.52
C LYS A 260 29.56 -28.07 -22.01
N LYS A 261 28.53 -28.15 -22.87
CA LYS A 261 28.22 -29.34 -23.66
C LYS A 261 29.50 -29.69 -24.42
N ALA A 262 30.19 -30.72 -23.94
CA ALA A 262 31.29 -31.35 -24.64
C ALA A 262 30.75 -31.88 -25.96
N ARG A 263 31.04 -31.13 -27.03
CA ARG A 263 30.79 -31.53 -28.41
C ARG A 263 31.84 -32.61 -28.72
N ARG A 264 31.50 -33.88 -28.48
CA ARG A 264 32.25 -35.03 -29.00
C ARG A 264 32.08 -35.02 -30.52
N GLY A 265 33.17 -34.70 -31.22
CA GLY A 265 33.43 -35.13 -32.59
C GLY A 265 34.32 -36.36 -32.57
#